data_AF-A0A4W3JI25-F1
#
_entry.id   AF-A0A4W3JI25-F1
#
_cell.length_a   1.000
_cell.length_b   1.000
_cell.length_c   1.000
_cell.angle_alpha   90.00
_cell.angle_beta   90.00
_cell.angle_gamma   90.00
#
_symmetry.space_group_name_H-M   'P 1'
#
loop_
_entity.id
_entity.type
_entity.pdbx_description
1 polymer ?
#
loop_
_entity_poly.entity_id
_entity_poly.type
_entity_poly.pdbx_seq_one_letter_code
_entity_poly.pdbx_strand_id
1 'polypeptide(L)' 'IMLGSREHIMGVKTEPINRQRIYIIILTTLQVSLIKAFSSIEIIIFYIIFETTLIPTLILITH' A
#
# COMPACT_ATOMS: atom_id res chain seq x y z
N ILE A 1 40.70 4.50 4.51
CA ILE A 1 39.48 3.95 5.19
C ILE A 1 38.17 4.63 4.74
N MET A 2 38.18 5.82 4.11
CA MET A 2 36.93 6.53 3.74
C MET A 2 36.41 6.30 2.30
N LEU A 3 37.01 5.42 1.49
CA LEU A 3 36.58 5.18 0.10
C LEU A 3 35.73 3.92 -0.09
N GLY A 4 35.68 3.00 0.88
CA GLY A 4 34.94 1.73 0.78
C GLY A 4 33.49 1.75 1.30
N SER A 5 33.09 2.81 2.02
CA SER A 5 31.75 2.92 2.63
C SER A 5 30.69 3.52 1.71
N ARG A 6 31.07 4.14 0.59
CA ARG A 6 30.09 4.75 -0.34
C ARG A 6 29.45 3.71 -1.27
N GLU A 7 30.19 2.69 -1.68
CA GLU A 7 29.72 1.60 -2.55
C GLU A 7 28.72 0.68 -1.81
N HIS A 8 28.96 0.37 -0.53
CA HIS A 8 28.06 -0.48 0.26
C HIS A 8 26.71 0.20 0.56
N ILE A 9 26.69 1.52 0.75
CA ILE A 9 25.46 2.29 0.96
C ILE A 9 24.75 2.55 -0.39
N MET A 10 25.49 2.66 -1.49
CA MET A 10 24.95 2.80 -2.85
C MET A 10 24.36 1.48 -3.41
N GLY A 11 24.53 0.35 -2.72
CA GLY A 11 23.87 -0.93 -3.05
C GLY A 11 22.46 -1.07 -2.47
N VAL A 12 22.13 -0.30 -1.44
CA VAL A 12 20.79 -0.31 -0.85
C VAL A 12 19.92 0.67 -1.62
N LYS A 13 19.40 0.21 -2.77
CA LYS A 13 18.23 0.82 -3.41
C LYS A 13 17.01 0.62 -2.51
N THR A 14 17.01 1.22 -1.33
CA THR A 14 15.79 1.41 -0.55
C THR A 14 14.86 2.19 -1.46
N GLU A 15 13.66 1.65 -1.69
CA GLU A 15 12.62 2.46 -2.33
C GLU A 15 12.56 3.80 -1.61
N PRO A 16 12.55 4.94 -2.35
CA PRO A 16 12.59 6.25 -1.73
C PRO A 16 11.52 6.31 -0.65
N ILE A 17 11.85 6.83 0.54
CA ILE A 17 11.00 6.84 1.74
C ILE A 17 9.55 7.26 1.46
N ASN A 18 9.33 8.11 0.45
CA ASN A 18 8.01 8.50 -0.01
C ASN A 18 7.18 7.35 -0.59
N ARG A 19 7.78 6.43 -1.36
CA ARG A 19 7.10 5.24 -1.87
C ARG A 19 6.67 4.32 -0.74
N GLN A 20 7.53 4.11 0.26
CA GLN A 20 7.16 3.33 1.45
C GLN A 20 5.97 3.94 2.21
N ARG A 21 5.95 5.27 2.38
CA ARG A 21 4.82 5.96 3.01
C ARG A 21 3.53 5.81 2.20
N ILE A 22 3.61 5.95 0.88
CA ILE A 22 2.47 5.74 -0.03
C ILE A 22 1.95 4.31 0.08
N TYR A 23 2.84 3.31 0.08
CA TYR A 23 2.47 1.91 0.30
C TYR A 23 1.73 1.70 1.63
N ILE A 24 2.24 2.25 2.73
CA ILE A 24 1.59 2.14 4.04
C ILE A 24 0.21 2.80 4.06
N ILE A 25 0.06 3.97 3.42
CA ILE A 25 -1.23 4.65 3.30
C ILE A 25 -2.21 3.78 2.51
N ILE A 26 -1.80 3.26 1.35
CA ILE A 26 -2.66 2.42 0.50
C ILE A 26 -3.06 1.13 1.23
N LEU A 27 -2.12 0.47 1.91
CA LEU A 27 -2.40 -0.72 2.71
C LEU A 27 -3.36 -0.44 3.86
N THR A 28 -3.22 0.71 4.51
CA THR A 28 -4.15 1.12 5.59
C THR A 28 -5.55 1.42 5.04
N THR A 29 -5.66 2.11 3.91
CA THR A 29 -6.94 2.34 3.23
C THR A 29 -7.62 1.04 2.80
N LEU A 30 -6.83 0.08 2.27
CA LEU A 30 -7.32 -1.24 1.91
C LEU A 30 -7.85 -1.99 3.13
N GLN A 31 -7.10 -1.97 4.24
CA GLN A 31 -7.49 -2.62 5.49
C GLN A 31 -8.79 -2.06 6.07
N VAL A 32 -8.95 -0.74 6.13
CA VAL A 32 -10.18 -0.10 6.61
C VAL A 32 -11.37 -0.46 5.72
N SER A 33 -11.17 -0.48 4.41
CA SER A 33 -12.23 -0.82 3.45
C SER A 33 -12.69 -2.26 3.60
N LEU A 34 -11.75 -3.21 3.75
CA LEU A 34 -12.08 -4.62 3.98
C LEU A 34 -12.82 -4.85 5.28
N ILE A 35 -12.38 -4.24 6.38
CA ILE A 35 -13.09 -4.32 7.67
C ILE A 35 -14.52 -3.79 7.52
N LYS A 36 -14.70 -2.67 6.82
CA LYS A 36 -16.02 -2.08 6.59
C LYS A 36 -16.89 -2.95 5.68
N ALA A 37 -16.32 -3.60 4.67
CA ALA A 37 -17.04 -4.53 3.80
C ALA A 37 -17.59 -5.70 4.62
N PHE A 38 -16.74 -6.39 5.38
CA PHE A 38 -17.15 -7.53 6.19
C PHE A 38 -18.03 -7.17 7.40
N SER A 39 -18.07 -5.90 7.79
CA SER A 39 -18.99 -5.39 8.81
C SER A 39 -20.35 -4.95 8.26
N SER A 40 -20.56 -4.94 6.93
CA SER A 40 -21.80 -4.46 6.32
C SER A 40 -22.92 -5.48 6.40
N ILE A 41 -24.13 -5.01 6.76
CA ILE A 41 -25.33 -5.85 6.91
C ILE A 41 -26.04 -6.03 5.56
N GLU A 42 -26.07 -4.98 4.75
CA GLU A 42 -26.75 -4.95 3.46
C GLU A 42 -25.82 -5.38 2.32
N ILE A 43 -26.30 -6.27 1.44
CA ILE A 43 -25.53 -6.79 0.30
C ILE A 43 -25.08 -5.68 -0.65
N ILE A 44 -25.90 -4.64 -0.86
CA ILE A 44 -25.56 -3.50 -1.72
C ILE A 44 -24.41 -2.69 -1.12
N ILE A 45 -24.41 -2.49 0.20
CA ILE A 45 -23.34 -1.74 0.89
C ILE A 45 -22.05 -2.56 0.90
N PHE A 46 -22.15 -3.87 1.14
CA PHE A 46 -21.03 -4.80 0.97
C PHE A 46 -20.42 -4.67 -0.44
N TYR A 47 -21.25 -4.74 -1.49
CA TYR A 47 -20.80 -4.66 -2.89
C TYR A 47 -20.07 -3.36 -3.20
N ILE A 48 -20.64 -2.20 -2.81
CA ILE A 48 -20.01 -0.89 -3.07
C ILE A 48 -18.64 -0.78 -2.40
N ILE A 49 -18.55 -1.20 -1.13
CA ILE A 49 -17.28 -1.13 -0.38
C ILE A 49 -16.28 -2.13 -0.93
N PHE A 50 -16.73 -3.33 -1.32
CA PHE A 50 -15.92 -4.34 -1.96
C PHE A 50 -15.31 -3.83 -3.28
N GLU A 51 -16.12 -3.27 -4.17
CA GLU A 51 -15.65 -2.65 -5.43
C GLU A 51 -14.68 -1.49 -5.17
N THR A 52 -14.89 -0.71 -4.11
CA THR A 52 -13.98 0.38 -3.71
C THR A 52 -12.57 -0.14 -3.37
N THR A 53 -12.41 -1.39 -2.95
CA THR A 53 -11.08 -1.98 -2.70
C THR A 53 -10.25 -2.22 -3.96
N LEU A 54 -10.88 -2.23 -5.15
CA LEU A 54 -10.18 -2.45 -6.41
C LEU A 54 -9.22 -1.31 -6.74
N ILE A 55 -9.56 -0.06 -6.42
CA ILE A 55 -8.71 1.11 -6.69
C ILE A 55 -7.37 1.02 -5.93
N PRO A 56 -7.33 0.92 -4.59
CA PRO A 56 -6.07 0.79 -3.86
C PRO A 56 -5.30 -0.48 -4.24
N THR A 57 -5.99 -1.59 -4.54
CA THR A 57 -5.35 -2.83 -5.01
C THR A 57 -4.66 -2.62 -6.36
N LEU A 58 -5.33 -1.98 -7.31
CA LEU A 58 -4.77 -1.67 -8.63
C LEU A 58 -3.52 -0.79 -8.52
N ILE A 59 -3.56 0.21 -7.62
CA ILE A 59 -2.39 1.07 -7.35
C ILE A 59 -1.23 0.22 -6.82
N LEU A 60 -1.47 -0.72 -5.89
CA LEU A 60 -0.41 -1.59 -5.35
C LEU A 60 0.25 -2.49 -6.39
N ILE A 61 -0.51 -3.02 -7.35
CA ILE A 61 0.05 -3.95 -8.35
C ILE A 61 0.74 -3.23 -9.51
N THR A 62 0.42 -1.96 -9.74
CA THR A 62 0.92 -1.19 -10.91
C THR A 62 2.15 -0.34 -10.58
N HIS A 63 2.36 0.04 -9.31
CA HIS A 63 3.46 0.91 -8.86
C HIS A 63 4.61 0.17 -8.19
#